data_AF-A0A6J7K2D9-F1
#
_entry.id   AF-A0A6J7K2D9-F1
#
_cell.length_a   1.000
_cell.length_b   1.000
_cell.length_c   1.000
_cell.angle_alpha   90.00
_cell.angle_beta   90.00
_cell.angle_gamma   90.00
#
_symmetry.space_group_name_H-M   'P 1'
#
loop_
_entity.id
_entity.type
_entity.pdbx_description
1 polymer ?
#
loop_
_entity_poly.entity_id
_entity_poly.type
_entity_poly.pdbx_seq_one_letter_code
_entity_poly.pdbx_strand_id
1 'polypeptide(L)'
;MIVVALAVAVVAAVVYFWRPLVSVAGLTAFGLLVSLSANPLVSGLSQTRDSAVAKTARAIASEPSGSGAWVGETYEVASLLTTSGVQNLSGVNLYPNVPAWELIDPNHQYENVWNRYAQAVWSFDTTSKVPVMRLVQADTIEVTVNPCDPVLDKFNVRHLVTPRRMAGPCLSAPEEVAGPEGVPILFYERRPVGASSDEGWTVR
;
A
#
# COMPACT_ATOMS: atom_id res chain seq x y z
N MET A 1 20.42 -18.81 -7.34
CA MET A 1 19.32 -19.35 -8.17
C MET A 1 19.57 -19.17 -9.66
N ILE A 2 19.79 -17.94 -10.16
CA ILE A 2 19.95 -17.68 -11.60
C ILE A 2 21.11 -18.48 -12.23
N VAL A 3 22.29 -18.50 -11.60
CA VAL A 3 23.47 -19.23 -12.12
C VAL A 3 23.24 -20.75 -12.23
N VAL A 4 22.56 -21.34 -11.26
CA VAL A 4 22.24 -22.79 -11.25
C VAL A 4 21.22 -23.12 -12.34
N ALA A 5 20.20 -22.29 -12.52
CA ALA A 5 19.21 -22.46 -13.59
C ALA A 5 19.85 -22.36 -14.99
N LEU A 6 20.78 -21.41 -15.17
CA LEU A 6 21.54 -21.29 -16.42
C LEU A 6 22.42 -22.51 -16.69
N ALA A 7 23.12 -23.02 -15.67
CA ALA A 7 23.94 -24.22 -15.81
C ALA A 7 23.11 -25.45 -16.20
N VAL A 8 21.95 -25.65 -15.57
CA VAL A 8 21.01 -26.74 -15.90
C VAL A 8 20.47 -26.59 -17.33
N ALA A 9 20.13 -25.37 -17.76
CA ALA A 9 19.66 -25.10 -19.12
C ALA A 9 20.73 -25.41 -20.18
N VAL A 10 21.99 -24.99 -19.94
CA VAL A 10 23.11 -25.27 -20.85
C VAL A 10 23.41 -26.77 -20.93
N VAL A 11 23.45 -27.48 -19.80
CA VAL A 11 23.66 -28.93 -19.76
C VAL A 11 22.53 -29.68 -20.48
N ALA A 12 21.27 -29.29 -20.24
CA ALA A 12 20.13 -29.88 -20.92
C ALA A 12 20.18 -29.64 -22.44
N ALA A 13 20.57 -28.45 -22.89
CA ALA A 13 20.73 -28.12 -24.30
C ALA A 13 21.82 -28.96 -24.98
N VAL A 14 22.97 -29.15 -24.33
CA VAL A 14 24.06 -29.99 -24.83
C VAL A 14 23.62 -31.47 -24.92
N VAL A 15 22.95 -31.98 -23.88
CA VAL A 15 22.48 -33.38 -23.84
C VAL A 15 21.36 -33.62 -24.85
N TYR A 16 20.55 -32.61 -25.18
CA TYR A 16 19.44 -32.73 -26.14
C TYR A 16 19.91 -33.19 -27.52
N PHE A 17 21.06 -32.70 -27.99
CA PHE A 17 21.60 -33.07 -29.30
C PHE A 17 21.96 -34.55 -29.43
N TRP A 18 22.24 -35.24 -28.32
CA TRP A 18 22.73 -36.64 -28.33
C TRP A 18 21.71 -37.61 -27.73
N ARG A 19 20.92 -37.17 -26.73
CA ARG A 19 19.93 -37.97 -26.00
C ARG A 19 18.73 -37.10 -25.59
N PRO A 20 17.80 -36.79 -26.52
CA PRO A 20 16.71 -35.83 -26.28
C PRO A 20 15.78 -36.24 -25.12
N LEU A 21 15.47 -37.54 -24.98
CA LEU A 21 14.62 -38.04 -23.89
C LEU A 21 15.25 -37.82 -22.50
N VAL A 22 16.58 -37.94 -22.39
CA VAL A 22 17.30 -37.71 -21.12
C VAL A 22 17.30 -36.23 -20.76
N SER A 23 17.46 -35.36 -21.76
CA SER A 23 17.38 -33.91 -21.57
C SER A 23 15.99 -33.47 -21.09
N VAL A 24 14.91 -33.96 -21.73
CA VAL A 24 13.53 -33.67 -21.33
C VAL A 24 13.23 -34.19 -19.93
N ALA A 25 13.66 -35.42 -19.61
CA ALA A 25 13.49 -35.98 -18.27
C ALA A 25 14.23 -35.17 -17.20
N GLY A 26 15.47 -34.73 -17.49
CA GLY A 26 16.26 -33.88 -16.60
C GLY A 26 15.64 -32.51 -16.35
N LEU A 27 15.14 -31.85 -17.39
CA LEU A 27 14.43 -30.58 -17.26
C LEU A 27 13.13 -30.71 -16.47
N THR A 28 12.38 -31.80 -16.71
CA THR A 28 11.14 -32.10 -15.98
C THR A 28 11.44 -32.34 -14.50
N ALA A 29 12.46 -33.15 -14.19
CA ALA A 29 12.89 -33.42 -12.82
C ALA A 29 13.36 -32.15 -12.09
N PHE A 30 14.13 -31.29 -12.77
CA PHE A 30 14.55 -30.00 -12.22
C PHE A 30 13.35 -29.08 -11.96
N GLY A 31 12.41 -29.00 -12.91
CA GLY A 31 11.18 -28.21 -12.76
C GLY A 31 10.35 -28.67 -11.56
N LEU A 32 10.17 -29.98 -11.39
CA LEU A 32 9.49 -30.56 -10.23
C LEU A 32 10.23 -30.23 -8.93
N LEU A 33 11.55 -30.43 -8.87
CA LEU A 33 12.37 -30.15 -7.69
C LEU A 33 12.29 -28.69 -7.25
N VAL A 34 12.36 -27.74 -8.19
CA VAL A 34 12.21 -26.31 -7.88
C VAL A 34 10.77 -26.01 -7.41
N SER A 35 9.78 -26.67 -8.02
CA SER A 35 8.37 -26.49 -7.67
C SER A 35 8.00 -27.10 -6.31
N LEU A 36 8.74 -28.09 -5.79
CA LEU A 36 8.50 -28.65 -4.45
C LEU A 36 8.60 -27.59 -3.34
N SER A 37 9.44 -26.56 -3.54
CA SER A 37 9.59 -25.44 -2.62
C SER A 37 8.54 -24.34 -2.81
N ALA A 38 7.85 -24.32 -3.95
CA ALA A 38 6.74 -23.41 -4.21
C ALA A 38 5.48 -24.01 -3.59
N ASN A 39 4.99 -23.42 -2.49
CA ASN A 39 3.75 -23.85 -1.86
C ASN A 39 2.56 -23.68 -2.84
N PRO A 40 1.98 -24.78 -3.37
CA PRO A 40 0.94 -24.70 -4.39
C PRO A 40 -0.44 -24.37 -3.80
N LEU A 41 -0.54 -24.29 -2.47
CA LEU A 41 -1.77 -23.86 -1.79
C LEU A 41 -1.80 -22.34 -1.76
N VAL A 42 -2.24 -21.75 -2.87
CA VAL A 42 -2.77 -20.38 -2.82
C VAL A 42 -3.98 -20.43 -1.88
N SER A 43 -3.79 -19.98 -0.64
CA SER A 43 -4.86 -19.85 0.35
C SER A 43 -5.72 -18.63 0.01
N GLY A 44 -6.37 -18.67 -1.16
CA GLY A 44 -7.32 -17.68 -1.70
C GLY A 44 -7.02 -16.21 -1.37
N LEU A 45 -8.09 -15.42 -1.23
CA LEU A 45 -8.03 -14.07 -0.68
C LEU A 45 -8.15 -14.08 0.85
N SER A 46 -8.17 -15.24 1.52
CA SER A 46 -8.46 -15.32 2.96
C SER A 46 -7.36 -14.66 3.79
N GLN A 47 -6.10 -14.73 3.38
CA GLN A 47 -5.01 -14.04 4.07
C GLN A 47 -5.21 -12.52 4.10
N THR A 48 -5.65 -11.93 2.97
CA THR A 48 -5.90 -10.49 2.87
C THR A 48 -7.24 -10.11 3.51
N ARG A 49 -8.32 -10.83 3.14
CA ARG A 49 -9.69 -10.59 3.59
C ARG A 49 -9.86 -10.84 5.07
N ASP A 50 -9.24 -11.86 5.63
CA ASP A 50 -9.45 -12.29 7.01
C ASP A 50 -8.33 -11.82 7.95
N SER A 51 -7.41 -10.98 7.45
CA SER A 51 -6.41 -10.28 8.26
C SER A 51 -7.07 -9.43 9.36
N ALA A 52 -6.37 -9.25 10.49
CA ALA A 52 -6.88 -8.43 11.58
C ALA A 52 -7.09 -6.98 11.11
N VAL A 53 -6.13 -6.42 10.36
CA VAL A 53 -6.22 -5.08 9.75
C VAL A 53 -7.49 -4.93 8.91
N ALA A 54 -7.77 -5.85 7.99
CA ALA A 54 -8.95 -5.73 7.13
C ALA A 54 -10.27 -5.93 7.88
N LYS A 55 -10.29 -6.82 8.89
CA LYS A 55 -11.45 -7.00 9.77
C LYS A 55 -11.73 -5.75 10.61
N THR A 56 -10.71 -5.17 11.23
CA THR A 56 -10.83 -3.95 12.03
C THR A 56 -11.24 -2.77 11.16
N ALA A 57 -10.64 -2.58 9.99
CA ALA A 57 -11.04 -1.52 9.05
C ALA A 57 -12.53 -1.62 8.67
N ARG A 58 -13.03 -2.82 8.33
CA ARG A 58 -14.45 -3.03 8.04
C ARG A 58 -15.36 -2.85 9.25
N ALA A 59 -14.91 -3.26 10.43
CA ALA A 59 -15.67 -3.09 11.67
C ALA A 59 -15.86 -1.60 11.96
N ILE A 60 -14.77 -0.83 11.97
CA ILE A 60 -14.82 0.63 12.15
C ILE A 60 -15.70 1.25 11.07
N ALA A 61 -15.46 0.96 9.80
CA ALA A 61 -16.21 1.56 8.68
C ALA A 61 -17.71 1.21 8.67
N SER A 62 -18.13 0.15 9.35
CA SER A 62 -19.54 -0.22 9.49
C SER A 62 -20.30 0.60 10.54
N GLU A 63 -19.57 1.28 11.44
CA GLU A 63 -20.16 2.16 12.43
C GLU A 63 -20.38 3.58 11.89
N PRO A 64 -21.36 4.35 12.40
CA PRO A 64 -21.57 5.74 12.00
C PRO A 64 -20.35 6.65 12.21
N SER A 65 -19.59 6.39 13.28
CA SER A 65 -18.30 7.02 13.61
C SER A 65 -17.18 6.67 12.63
N GLY A 66 -17.31 5.57 11.88
CA GLY A 66 -16.34 5.10 10.89
C GLY A 66 -16.38 5.81 9.55
N SER A 67 -17.31 6.76 9.37
CA SER A 67 -17.39 7.54 8.14
C SER A 67 -16.15 8.42 7.92
N GLY A 68 -15.83 8.68 6.65
CA GLY A 68 -14.68 9.48 6.25
C GLY A 68 -13.58 8.66 5.57
N ALA A 69 -12.58 9.38 5.08
CA ALA A 69 -11.49 8.81 4.32
C ALA A 69 -10.37 8.30 5.23
N TRP A 70 -9.60 7.37 4.68
CA TRP A 70 -8.56 6.61 5.33
C TRP A 70 -7.21 6.90 4.67
N VAL A 71 -6.13 6.82 5.44
CA VAL A 71 -4.76 6.91 4.92
C VAL A 71 -3.93 5.79 5.54
N GLY A 72 -3.37 4.93 4.69
CA GLY A 72 -2.42 3.88 5.09
C GLY A 72 -0.98 4.29 4.82
N GLU A 73 -0.09 4.15 5.81
CA GLU A 73 1.30 4.63 5.68
C GLU A 73 2.17 3.77 4.75
N THR A 74 1.93 2.45 4.71
CA THR A 74 2.69 1.52 3.87
C THR A 74 1.87 0.98 2.71
N TYR A 75 2.54 0.45 1.69
CA TYR A 75 1.90 -0.19 0.54
C TYR A 75 0.99 -1.36 0.96
N GLU A 76 1.44 -2.16 1.92
CA GLU A 76 0.71 -3.32 2.43
C GLU A 76 -0.56 -2.89 3.16
N VAL A 77 -0.44 -1.89 4.04
CA VAL A 77 -1.58 -1.32 4.76
C VAL A 77 -2.56 -0.67 3.78
N ALA A 78 -2.06 0.12 2.83
CA ALA A 78 -2.89 0.75 1.81
C ALA A 78 -3.68 -0.30 1.01
N SER A 79 -3.02 -1.38 0.59
CA SER A 79 -3.67 -2.48 -0.12
C SER A 79 -4.74 -3.15 0.73
N LEU A 80 -4.48 -3.40 2.02
CA LEU A 80 -5.45 -3.99 2.95
C LEU A 80 -6.66 -3.09 3.15
N LEU A 81 -6.47 -1.78 3.28
CA LEU A 81 -7.56 -0.81 3.38
C LEU A 81 -8.40 -0.79 2.08
N THR A 82 -7.77 -0.72 0.92
CA THR A 82 -8.47 -0.79 -0.37
C THR A 82 -9.28 -2.08 -0.50
N THR A 83 -8.72 -3.24 -0.12
CA THR A 83 -9.46 -4.52 -0.14
C THR A 83 -10.58 -4.60 0.91
N SER A 84 -10.54 -3.76 1.94
CA SER A 84 -11.58 -3.63 2.95
C SER A 84 -12.77 -2.80 2.47
N GLY A 85 -12.65 -2.15 1.32
CA GLY A 85 -13.71 -1.34 0.73
C GLY A 85 -13.87 0.05 1.36
N VAL A 86 -12.88 0.51 2.13
CA VAL A 86 -12.89 1.86 2.69
C VAL A 86 -12.34 2.87 1.68
N GLN A 87 -12.77 4.13 1.77
CA GLN A 87 -12.24 5.20 0.93
C GLN A 87 -10.81 5.54 1.37
N ASN A 88 -9.81 5.04 0.65
CA ASN A 88 -8.40 5.18 0.99
C ASN A 88 -7.71 6.17 0.04
N LEU A 89 -6.97 7.14 0.58
CA LEU A 89 -6.13 8.06 -0.20
C LEU A 89 -4.80 7.43 -0.63
N SER A 90 -4.34 6.41 0.09
CA SER A 90 -3.17 5.63 -0.30
C SER A 90 -3.57 4.61 -1.36
N GLY A 91 -2.73 4.37 -2.36
CA GLY A 91 -3.08 3.42 -3.42
C GLY A 91 -2.58 3.81 -4.79
N VAL A 92 -3.02 3.06 -5.80
CA VAL A 92 -2.68 3.33 -7.20
C VAL A 92 -3.57 4.43 -7.75
N ASN A 93 -2.94 5.50 -8.23
CA ASN A 93 -3.55 6.49 -9.11
C ASN A 93 -3.24 6.13 -10.56
N LEU A 94 -4.22 5.55 -11.25
CA LEU A 94 -4.12 5.22 -12.67
C LEU A 94 -3.85 6.46 -13.53
N TYR A 95 -4.52 7.56 -13.19
CA TYR A 95 -4.31 8.89 -13.74
C TYR A 95 -4.22 9.88 -12.57
N PRO A 96 -3.43 10.96 -12.71
CA PRO A 96 -3.34 11.97 -11.66
C PRO A 96 -4.69 12.65 -11.47
N ASN A 97 -5.19 12.64 -10.23
CA ASN A 97 -6.34 13.44 -9.86
C ASN A 97 -5.87 14.88 -9.62
N VAL A 98 -5.78 15.66 -10.69
CA VAL A 98 -5.23 17.03 -10.66
C VAL A 98 -5.88 17.90 -9.57
N PRO A 99 -7.22 17.95 -9.45
CA PRO A 99 -7.84 18.75 -8.38
C PRO A 99 -7.41 18.32 -6.97
N ALA A 100 -7.27 17.03 -6.69
CA ALA A 100 -6.78 16.57 -5.39
C ALA A 100 -5.32 16.95 -5.14
N TRP A 101 -4.47 16.83 -6.17
CA TRP A 101 -3.06 17.18 -6.03
C TRP A 101 -2.86 18.67 -5.80
N GLU A 102 -3.65 19.53 -6.46
CA GLU A 102 -3.63 20.98 -6.27
C GLU A 102 -4.06 21.42 -4.85
N LEU A 103 -4.85 20.60 -4.13
CA LEU A 103 -5.17 20.89 -2.72
C LEU A 103 -3.93 20.79 -1.81
N ILE A 104 -2.99 19.92 -2.17
CA ILE A 104 -1.77 19.62 -1.41
C ILE A 104 -0.58 20.44 -1.95
N ASP A 105 -0.51 20.63 -3.27
CA ASP A 105 0.51 21.35 -4.00
C ASP A 105 -0.09 22.50 -4.84
N PRO A 106 -0.66 23.55 -4.20
CA PRO A 106 -1.37 24.62 -4.89
C PRO A 106 -0.47 25.49 -5.79
N ASN A 107 0.85 25.43 -5.59
CA ASN A 107 1.83 26.17 -6.37
C ASN A 107 2.54 25.30 -7.42
N HIS A 108 2.11 24.05 -7.60
CA HIS A 108 2.66 23.10 -8.58
C HIS A 108 4.18 22.86 -8.40
N GLN A 109 4.69 22.94 -7.18
CA GLN A 109 6.11 22.73 -6.87
C GLN A 109 6.55 21.27 -7.12
N TYR A 110 5.61 20.34 -7.03
CA TYR A 110 5.82 18.90 -7.16
C TYR A 110 5.07 18.29 -8.35
N GLU A 111 4.63 19.10 -9.32
CA GLU A 111 3.85 18.63 -10.48
C GLU A 111 4.57 17.51 -11.25
N ASN A 112 5.89 17.61 -11.42
CA ASN A 112 6.70 16.57 -12.05
C ASN A 112 6.72 15.23 -11.28
N VAL A 113 6.38 15.24 -9.99
CA VAL A 113 6.24 14.06 -9.13
C VAL A 113 4.84 13.46 -9.29
N TRP A 114 3.78 14.24 -9.05
CA TRP A 114 2.42 13.69 -8.98
C TRP A 114 1.70 13.54 -10.33
N ASN A 115 2.13 14.24 -11.38
CA ASN A 115 1.49 14.19 -12.71
C ASN A 115 1.92 12.94 -13.50
N ARG A 116 1.53 11.75 -13.03
CA ARG A 116 1.84 10.44 -13.63
C ARG A 116 0.95 9.32 -13.11
N TYR A 117 1.04 8.15 -13.74
CA TYR A 117 0.69 6.89 -13.09
C TYR A 117 1.60 6.69 -11.88
N ALA A 118 1.00 6.53 -10.70
CA ALA A 118 1.78 6.28 -9.48
C ALA A 118 1.00 5.54 -8.40
N GLN A 119 1.72 4.72 -7.65
CA GLN A 119 1.37 4.33 -6.30
C GLN A 119 1.65 5.50 -5.36
N ALA A 120 0.60 6.10 -4.80
CA ALA A 120 0.69 7.07 -3.73
C ALA A 120 0.83 6.35 -2.39
N VAL A 121 1.98 6.55 -1.74
CA VAL A 121 2.20 6.19 -0.34
C VAL A 121 2.28 7.47 0.48
N TRP A 122 1.82 7.39 1.73
CA TRP A 122 1.74 8.54 2.61
C TRP A 122 2.62 8.27 3.82
N SER A 123 3.43 9.21 4.24
CA SER A 123 4.20 9.09 5.48
C SER A 123 3.86 10.22 6.42
N PHE A 124 3.81 9.91 7.72
CA PHE A 124 3.42 10.88 8.73
C PHE A 124 4.66 11.43 9.43
N ASP A 125 4.75 12.76 9.48
CA ASP A 125 5.77 13.51 10.22
C ASP A 125 5.10 14.62 11.04
N THR A 126 5.03 14.43 12.35
CA THR A 126 4.42 15.38 13.30
C THR A 126 5.16 16.71 13.40
N THR A 127 6.38 16.81 12.87
CA THR A 127 7.18 18.03 12.85
C THR A 127 7.06 18.81 11.53
N SER A 128 6.52 18.16 10.49
CA SER A 128 6.32 18.81 9.20
C SER A 128 5.31 19.95 9.32
N LYS A 129 5.60 21.04 8.60
CA LYS A 129 4.75 22.24 8.52
C LYS A 129 3.93 22.33 7.24
N VAL A 130 4.42 21.67 6.19
CA VAL A 130 3.80 21.65 4.87
C VAL A 130 3.97 20.25 4.28
N PRO A 131 3.01 19.77 3.47
CA PRO A 131 3.18 18.53 2.74
C PRO A 131 4.41 18.59 1.83
N VAL A 132 5.19 17.51 1.81
CA VAL A 132 6.34 17.35 0.93
C VAL A 132 6.13 16.11 0.08
N MET A 133 6.34 16.21 -1.22
CA MET A 133 6.24 15.07 -2.12
C MET A 133 7.59 14.72 -2.71
N ARG A 134 7.86 13.42 -2.84
CA ARG A 134 9.05 12.94 -3.52
C ARG A 134 8.76 11.69 -4.35
N LEU A 135 9.46 11.58 -5.46
CA LEU A 135 9.46 10.37 -6.27
C LEU A 135 10.47 9.38 -5.66
N VAL A 136 9.98 8.32 -5.02
CA VAL A 136 10.84 7.32 -4.36
C VAL A 136 11.23 6.18 -5.31
N GLN A 137 10.38 5.90 -6.29
CA GLN A 137 10.63 4.97 -7.40
C GLN A 137 9.95 5.49 -8.67
N ALA A 138 10.17 4.85 -9.82
CA ALA A 138 9.66 5.34 -11.11
C ALA A 138 8.14 5.58 -11.11
N ASP A 139 7.39 4.74 -10.40
CA ASP A 139 5.94 4.72 -10.28
C ASP A 139 5.46 4.84 -8.82
N THR A 140 6.31 5.26 -7.88
CA THR A 140 5.92 5.41 -6.48
C THR A 140 6.24 6.82 -5.99
N ILE A 141 5.21 7.52 -5.54
CA ILE A 141 5.32 8.84 -4.94
C ILE A 141 5.06 8.72 -3.44
N GLU A 142 5.87 9.38 -2.64
CA GLU A 142 5.63 9.52 -1.21
C GLU A 142 5.19 10.93 -0.89
N VAL A 143 4.08 11.05 -0.16
CA VAL A 143 3.58 12.30 0.41
C VAL A 143 3.86 12.28 1.90
N THR A 144 4.81 13.08 2.37
CA THR A 144 5.07 13.29 3.79
C THR A 144 4.22 14.45 4.29
N VAL A 145 3.37 14.20 5.29
CA VAL A 145 2.44 15.20 5.83
C VAL A 145 2.35 15.12 7.34
N ASN A 146 2.03 16.23 7.99
CA ASN A 146 1.66 16.22 9.40
C ASN A 146 0.28 15.57 9.57
N PRO A 147 0.11 14.56 10.44
CA PRO A 147 -1.20 13.94 10.65
C PRO A 147 -2.27 14.93 11.13
N CYS A 148 -1.87 16.06 11.72
CA CYS A 148 -2.76 17.14 12.14
C CYS A 148 -2.80 18.34 11.17
N ASP A 149 -2.29 18.18 9.94
CA ASP A 149 -2.40 19.22 8.90
C ASP A 149 -3.87 19.43 8.50
N PRO A 150 -4.36 20.69 8.42
CA PRO A 150 -5.72 20.98 7.97
C PRO A 150 -5.98 20.61 6.51
N VAL A 151 -4.96 20.42 5.67
CA VAL A 151 -5.15 19.96 4.29
C VAL A 151 -5.88 18.60 4.24
N LEU A 152 -5.67 17.75 5.24
CA LEU A 152 -6.31 16.44 5.35
C LEU A 152 -7.83 16.55 5.62
N ASP A 153 -8.31 17.69 6.12
CA ASP A 153 -9.74 17.95 6.31
C ASP A 153 -10.47 18.14 4.98
N LYS A 154 -9.78 18.65 3.96
CA LYS A 154 -10.34 18.78 2.60
C LYS A 154 -10.61 17.43 1.95
N PHE A 155 -9.90 16.40 2.40
CA PHE A 155 -10.11 15.01 1.99
C PHE A 155 -11.05 14.24 2.93
N ASN A 156 -11.61 14.91 3.94
CA ASN A 156 -12.38 14.28 5.02
C ASN A 156 -11.66 13.08 5.65
N VAL A 157 -10.34 13.17 5.84
CA VAL A 157 -9.55 12.10 6.45
C VAL A 157 -9.84 12.01 7.94
N ARG A 158 -10.37 10.86 8.36
CA ARG A 158 -10.76 10.54 9.74
C ARG A 158 -9.96 9.38 10.34
N HIS A 159 -9.35 8.54 9.51
CA HIS A 159 -8.69 7.34 9.98
C HIS A 159 -7.27 7.25 9.42
N LEU A 160 -6.28 7.13 10.30
CA LEU A 160 -4.88 6.94 9.92
C LEU A 160 -4.42 5.56 10.38
N VAL A 161 -3.77 4.81 9.50
CA VAL A 161 -3.32 3.45 9.79
C VAL A 161 -1.83 3.33 9.50
N THR A 162 -1.05 3.04 10.53
CA THR A 162 0.42 3.09 10.48
C THR A 162 1.05 2.02 11.37
N PRO A 163 2.23 1.47 11.02
CA PRO A 163 3.02 0.63 11.93
C PRO A 163 3.77 1.44 13.01
N ARG A 164 3.76 2.78 12.95
CA ARG A 164 4.54 3.65 13.82
C ARG A 164 3.66 4.34 14.84
N ARG A 165 4.13 4.39 16.09
CA ARG A 165 3.47 5.19 17.13
C ARG A 165 3.68 6.67 16.87
N MET A 166 2.62 7.44 17.00
CA MET A 166 2.62 8.89 16.82
C MET A 166 1.85 9.55 17.95
N ALA A 167 2.19 10.80 18.24
CA ALA A 167 1.46 11.63 19.17
C ALA A 167 1.12 12.96 18.49
N GLY A 168 -0.12 13.39 18.60
CA GLY A 168 -0.59 14.64 18.05
C GLY A 168 -1.90 15.08 18.72
N PRO A 169 -2.17 16.38 18.81
CA PRO A 169 -3.37 16.89 19.49
C PRO A 169 -4.68 16.49 18.80
N CYS A 170 -4.61 16.16 17.50
CA CYS A 170 -5.76 15.74 16.70
C CYS A 170 -6.01 14.23 16.74
N LEU A 171 -5.11 13.43 17.33
CA LEU A 171 -5.17 11.97 17.28
C LEU A 171 -5.74 11.39 18.57
N SER A 172 -6.63 10.42 18.45
CA SER A 172 -7.08 9.59 19.57
C SER A 172 -6.00 8.58 20.00
N ALA A 173 -6.23 7.90 21.13
CA ALA A 173 -5.42 6.73 21.47
C ALA A 173 -5.63 5.62 20.43
N PRO A 174 -4.56 5.01 19.91
CA PRO A 174 -4.71 4.05 18.83
C PRO A 174 -5.25 2.70 19.30
N GLU A 175 -6.03 2.04 18.44
CA GLU A 175 -6.27 0.61 18.53
C GLU A 175 -5.12 -0.13 17.83
N GLU A 176 -4.47 -1.06 18.54
CA GLU A 176 -3.36 -1.85 18.03
C GLU A 176 -3.84 -3.24 17.61
N VAL A 177 -3.51 -3.66 16.39
CA VAL A 177 -3.84 -4.99 15.86
C VAL A 177 -2.62 -5.66 15.26
N ALA A 178 -2.64 -6.98 15.19
CA ALA A 178 -1.59 -7.75 14.54
C ALA A 178 -1.63 -7.53 13.02
N GLY A 179 -0.57 -6.95 12.46
CA GLY A 179 -0.39 -6.79 11.03
C GLY A 179 0.27 -7.98 10.36
N PRO A 180 0.54 -7.85 9.05
CA PRO A 180 1.33 -8.81 8.28
C PRO A 180 2.66 -9.09 8.98
N GLU A 181 3.06 -10.36 8.99
CA GLU A 181 4.34 -10.83 9.56
C GLU A 181 4.52 -10.52 11.07
N GLY A 182 3.42 -10.21 11.78
CA GLY A 182 3.45 -9.90 13.21
C GLY A 182 3.86 -8.47 13.55
N VAL A 183 4.02 -7.59 12.54
CA VAL A 183 4.27 -6.16 12.76
C VAL A 183 2.99 -5.52 13.32
N PRO A 184 3.02 -4.81 14.46
CA PRO A 184 1.83 -4.15 14.99
C PRO A 184 1.37 -3.03 14.06
N ILE A 185 0.06 -2.94 13.82
CA ILE A 185 -0.57 -1.89 13.03
C ILE A 185 -1.51 -1.12 13.94
N LEU A 186 -1.42 0.20 13.88
CA LEU A 186 -2.10 1.13 14.77
C LEU A 186 -3.15 1.90 13.98
N PHE A 187 -4.38 1.89 14.48
CA PHE A 187 -5.51 2.63 13.95
C PHE A 187 -5.73 3.86 14.81
N TYR A 188 -5.57 5.06 14.23
CA TYR A 188 -5.86 6.32 14.88
C TYR A 188 -7.13 6.94 14.29
N GLU A 189 -7.99 7.43 15.17
CA GLU A 189 -9.04 8.36 14.78
C GLU A 189 -8.48 9.78 14.80
N ARG A 190 -8.68 10.50 13.70
CA ARG A 190 -8.26 11.88 13.50
C ARG A 190 -9.45 12.81 13.65
N ARG A 191 -9.33 13.75 14.59
CA ARG A 191 -10.25 14.90 14.72
C ARG A 191 -9.86 15.98 13.71
N PRO A 192 -10.82 16.57 12.97
CA PRO A 192 -10.55 17.68 12.09
C PRO A 192 -9.94 18.86 12.83
N VAL A 193 -9.00 19.53 12.17
CA VAL A 193 -8.27 20.67 12.74
C VAL A 193 -8.69 21.97 12.06
N GLY A 194 -8.97 21.93 10.76
CA GLY A 194 -9.54 23.00 9.95
C GLY A 194 -11.03 22.81 9.63
N ALA A 195 -11.55 23.66 8.75
CA ALA A 195 -12.90 23.52 8.22
C ALA A 195 -12.96 22.38 7.18
N SER A 196 -14.02 21.56 7.24
CA SER A 196 -14.32 20.60 6.17
C SER A 196 -14.64 21.35 4.88
N SER A 197 -14.10 20.91 3.73
CA SER A 197 -14.59 21.41 2.44
C SER A 197 -15.88 20.68 2.06
N ASP A 198 -16.88 21.43 1.61
CA ASP A 198 -18.08 20.87 0.95
C ASP A 198 -17.74 20.26 -0.42
N GLU A 199 -16.55 20.58 -0.95
CA GLU A 199 -15.92 19.93 -2.10
C GLU A 199 -15.37 18.57 -1.67
N GLY A 200 -16.28 17.65 -1.31
CA GLY A 200 -15.94 16.30 -0.94
C GLY A 200 -15.34 15.56 -2.13
N TRP A 201 -14.10 15.12 -2.00
CA TRP A 201 -13.48 14.24 -2.97
C TRP A 201 -14.24 12.92 -3.03
N THR A 202 -14.97 12.67 -4.12
CA THR A 202 -15.45 11.33 -4.46
C THR A 202 -14.37 10.64 -5.27
N VAL A 203 -13.55 9.82 -4.60
CA VAL A 203 -12.83 8.76 -5.32
C VAL A 203 -13.89 7.75 -5.72
N ARG A 204 -14.11 7.62 -7.02
CA ARG A 204 -14.62 6.37 -7.58
C ARG A 204 -13.44 5.57 -8.07
#